data_AF-A0A1Q3HQR3-F1
#
_entry.id   AF-A0A1Q3HQR3-F1
#
_cell.length_a   1.000
_cell.length_b   1.000
_cell.length_c   1.000
_cell.angle_alpha   90.00
_cell.angle_beta   90.00
_cell.angle_gamma   90.00
#
_symmetry.space_group_name_H-M   'P 1'
#
loop_
_entity.id
_entity.type
_entity.pdbx_description
1 polymer ?
#
loop_
_entity_poly.entity_id
_entity_poly.type
_entity_poly.pdbx_seq_one_letter_code
_entity_poly.pdbx_strand_id
1 'polypeptide(L)'
;MNSHWQRQRQPDDVPTPVAVAVSDYCRRAKAPATPTEVREALALLSEADDFRVRTLTDTEPAATPLGPFAVVDVLKGTAPALAAARQGCGFYEVVQELARVHEEKRPPAPPPAPEVPTFATPAPRAGVPAPVPAKPEQAPKSRGETVQARIAPRKRTAPEAAPPESEEFEETSAFLKRDLPKPRGRFTRLDAPKTSYQELTRSSGKDVLEAAVGSHEHRFALLQSLAQQYNGSRGDLTLGELEGVMRAHGLMEAMEKREHTAILSAFTEHRGASGRVGWALGLSPSELRQLEAKAGISREVEELRERFRREALTARNLTQKLDLLGREKYLVDLGIKKRFTDMLRRELDVLVRDELPGVKTLSELADVVARKHGAPSELVLRALERLGVAEGLRKRDSEHSPHSTS
;
A
#
# COMPACT_ATOMS: atom_id res chain seq x y z
N MET A 1 18.06 13.25 -2.31
CA MET A 1 18.04 12.30 -1.18
C MET A 1 17.50 10.99 -1.71
N ASN A 2 18.31 9.92 -1.78
CA ASN A 2 17.83 8.65 -2.31
C ASN A 2 16.85 8.03 -1.30
N SER A 3 15.68 7.61 -1.76
CA SER A 3 14.75 6.89 -0.89
C SER A 3 15.39 5.57 -0.48
N HIS A 4 15.44 5.30 0.83
CA HIS A 4 16.10 4.12 1.41
C HIS A 4 15.54 2.79 0.88
N TRP A 5 14.34 2.84 0.28
CA TRP A 5 13.55 1.72 -0.23
C TRP A 5 13.32 1.80 -1.75
N GLN A 6 14.21 2.45 -2.49
CA GLN A 6 14.19 2.49 -3.96
C GLN A 6 14.94 1.28 -4.57
N ARG A 7 14.33 0.62 -5.56
CA ARG A 7 14.97 -0.46 -6.33
C ARG A 7 16.17 0.03 -7.14
N GLN A 8 17.23 -0.77 -7.15
CA GLN A 8 18.50 -0.52 -7.83
C GLN A 8 18.65 -1.32 -9.14
N ARG A 9 18.03 -2.51 -9.21
CA ARG A 9 18.01 -3.44 -10.36
C ARG A 9 16.62 -4.06 -10.55
N GLN A 10 16.38 -4.85 -11.60
CA GLN A 10 15.13 -5.60 -11.70
C GLN A 10 15.13 -6.83 -10.78
N PRO A 11 13.96 -7.33 -10.33
CA PRO A 11 13.85 -8.58 -9.57
C PRO A 11 14.36 -9.82 -10.32
N ASP A 12 14.28 -9.80 -11.65
CA ASP A 12 14.74 -10.91 -12.50
C ASP A 12 16.27 -10.96 -12.64
N ASP A 13 16.95 -9.80 -12.53
CA ASP A 13 18.42 -9.70 -12.55
C ASP A 13 19.07 -10.32 -11.29
N VAL A 14 18.30 -10.59 -10.24
CA VAL A 14 18.80 -11.19 -8.99
C VAL A 14 19.27 -12.63 -9.25
N PRO A 15 20.55 -12.99 -8.98
CA PRO A 15 21.04 -14.33 -9.24
C PRO A 15 20.30 -15.38 -8.41
N THR A 16 19.76 -16.42 -9.07
CA THR A 16 18.97 -17.49 -8.42
C THR A 16 19.63 -18.11 -7.17
N PRO A 17 20.96 -18.38 -7.12
CA PRO A 17 21.59 -18.86 -5.89
C PRO A 17 21.48 -17.91 -4.69
N VAL A 18 21.47 -16.59 -4.92
CA VAL A 18 21.32 -15.58 -3.86
C VAL A 18 19.87 -15.57 -3.36
N ALA A 19 18.90 -15.62 -4.26
CA ALA A 19 17.48 -15.71 -3.90
C ALA A 19 17.16 -17.01 -3.12
N VAL A 20 17.75 -18.15 -3.49
CA VAL A 20 17.59 -19.42 -2.75
C VAL A 20 18.20 -19.33 -1.35
N ALA A 21 19.41 -18.77 -1.21
CA ALA A 21 20.06 -18.61 0.09
C ALA A 21 19.25 -17.72 1.06
N VAL A 22 18.68 -16.61 0.56
CA VAL A 22 17.78 -15.75 1.36
C VAL A 22 16.47 -16.44 1.69
N SER A 23 15.86 -17.19 0.75
CA SER A 23 14.62 -17.93 1.01
C SER A 23 14.81 -18.96 2.13
N ASP A 24 15.91 -19.72 2.13
CA ASP A 24 16.19 -20.67 3.21
C ASP A 24 16.54 -19.96 4.53
N TYR A 25 17.35 -18.90 4.50
CA TYR A 25 17.63 -18.10 5.71
C TYR A 25 16.33 -17.55 6.35
N CYS A 26 15.41 -16.98 5.55
CA CYS A 26 14.11 -16.52 6.01
C CYS A 26 13.23 -17.66 6.57
N ARG A 27 13.30 -18.86 5.97
CA ARG A 27 12.66 -20.06 6.51
C ARG A 27 13.23 -20.45 7.87
N ARG A 28 14.57 -20.50 8.03
CA ARG A 28 15.25 -20.73 9.32
C ARG A 28 14.88 -19.65 10.35
N ALA A 29 14.71 -18.41 9.90
CA ALA A 29 14.28 -17.28 10.72
C ALA A 29 12.77 -17.23 11.03
N LYS A 30 11.99 -18.27 10.68
CA LYS A 30 10.54 -18.39 10.91
C LYS A 30 9.66 -17.36 10.18
N ALA A 31 10.13 -16.84 9.05
CA ALA A 31 9.39 -15.94 8.17
C ALA A 31 9.54 -16.38 6.70
N PRO A 32 8.99 -17.55 6.32
CA PRO A 32 9.10 -18.04 4.94
C PRO A 32 8.43 -17.05 3.98
N ALA A 33 9.09 -16.79 2.85
CA ALA A 33 8.62 -15.88 1.80
C ALA A 33 8.71 -16.56 0.43
N THR A 34 7.88 -16.12 -0.51
CA THR A 34 7.86 -16.64 -1.88
C THR A 34 9.12 -16.22 -2.66
N PRO A 35 9.53 -16.96 -3.71
CA PRO A 35 10.67 -16.58 -4.54
C PRO A 35 10.54 -15.18 -5.15
N THR A 36 9.30 -14.75 -5.45
CA THR A 36 9.00 -13.42 -6.00
C THR A 36 9.28 -12.32 -4.97
N GLU A 37 8.78 -12.44 -3.74
CA GLU A 37 9.02 -11.46 -2.67
C GLU A 37 10.50 -11.35 -2.29
N VAL A 38 11.23 -12.47 -2.31
CA VAL A 38 12.69 -12.49 -2.09
C VAL A 38 13.41 -11.69 -3.19
N ARG A 39 13.00 -11.85 -4.45
CA ARG A 39 13.55 -11.08 -5.58
C ARG A 39 13.16 -9.60 -5.53
N GLU A 40 11.91 -9.27 -5.20
CA GLU A 40 11.45 -7.88 -5.00
C GLU A 40 12.26 -7.16 -3.92
N ALA A 41 12.58 -7.85 -2.81
CA ALA A 41 13.42 -7.30 -1.76
C ALA A 41 14.89 -7.15 -2.20
N LEU A 42 15.48 -8.17 -2.83
CA LEU A 42 16.87 -8.14 -3.29
C LEU A 42 17.13 -7.16 -4.45
N ALA A 43 16.08 -6.74 -5.16
CA ALA A 43 16.13 -5.64 -6.11
C ALA A 43 16.39 -4.26 -5.47
N LEU A 44 16.24 -4.12 -4.14
CA LEU A 44 16.57 -2.92 -3.36
C LEU A 44 18.06 -2.78 -3.01
N LEU A 45 18.87 -3.77 -3.41
CA LEU A 45 20.32 -3.83 -3.22
C LEU A 45 21.02 -3.79 -4.58
N SER A 46 22.26 -3.31 -4.57
CA SER A 46 23.12 -3.35 -5.76
C SER A 46 23.69 -4.77 -5.98
N GLU A 47 24.15 -5.08 -7.19
CA GLU A 47 24.83 -6.36 -7.47
C GLU A 47 26.09 -6.54 -6.60
N ALA A 48 26.77 -5.46 -6.24
CA ALA A 48 27.93 -5.48 -5.36
C ALA A 48 27.60 -5.96 -3.93
N ASP A 49 26.33 -5.88 -3.50
CA ASP A 49 25.90 -6.36 -2.19
C ASP A 49 25.63 -7.87 -2.16
N ASP A 50 25.57 -8.58 -3.29
CA ASP A 50 25.20 -10.01 -3.33
C ASP A 50 26.20 -10.90 -2.56
N PHE A 51 27.47 -10.52 -2.49
CA PHE A 51 28.45 -11.20 -1.62
C PHE A 51 28.08 -11.04 -0.13
N ARG A 52 27.67 -9.83 0.28
CA ARG A 52 27.26 -9.52 1.66
C ARG A 52 25.98 -10.26 2.02
N VAL A 53 25.04 -10.38 1.07
CA VAL A 53 23.84 -11.21 1.21
C VAL A 53 24.25 -12.66 1.52
N ARG A 54 25.12 -13.27 0.72
CA ARG A 54 25.59 -14.65 0.93
C ARG A 54 26.24 -14.83 2.30
N THR A 55 27.22 -13.98 2.64
CA THR A 55 27.92 -14.02 3.94
C THR A 55 26.95 -13.96 5.13
N LEU A 56 25.87 -13.18 5.03
CA LEU A 56 24.84 -13.13 6.06
C LEU A 56 24.00 -14.43 6.08
N THR A 57 23.57 -14.91 4.92
CA THR A 57 22.71 -16.11 4.79
C THR A 57 23.41 -17.43 5.11
N ASP A 58 24.74 -17.47 5.09
CA ASP A 58 25.54 -18.64 5.49
C ASP A 58 25.53 -18.87 7.02
N THR A 59 25.11 -17.86 7.80
CA THR A 59 25.05 -17.92 9.28
C THR A 59 23.64 -18.25 9.80
N GLU A 60 23.54 -18.59 11.08
CA GLU A 60 22.24 -18.70 11.76
C GLU A 60 21.60 -17.32 11.99
N PRO A 61 20.28 -17.18 11.87
CA PRO A 61 19.60 -15.90 12.03
C PRO A 61 19.66 -15.41 13.47
N ALA A 62 20.40 -14.32 13.70
CA ALA A 62 20.61 -13.69 15.01
C ALA A 62 19.33 -13.15 15.69
N ALA A 63 18.21 -13.08 14.96
CA ALA A 63 16.89 -12.73 15.48
C ALA A 63 15.78 -13.40 14.65
N THR A 64 14.59 -13.54 15.22
CA THR A 64 13.38 -14.06 14.55
C THR A 64 12.15 -13.25 14.97
N PRO A 65 11.19 -12.93 14.08
CA PRO A 65 11.14 -13.27 12.66
C PRO A 65 12.00 -12.34 11.79
N LEU A 66 12.61 -12.85 10.71
CA LEU A 66 13.29 -12.03 9.69
C LEU A 66 12.85 -12.43 8.28
N GLY A 67 11.98 -11.64 7.66
CA GLY A 67 11.60 -11.77 6.25
C GLY A 67 12.61 -11.11 5.30
N PRO A 68 12.38 -11.19 3.97
CA PRO A 68 13.39 -10.77 2.98
C PRO A 68 13.68 -9.26 3.01
N PHE A 69 12.67 -8.41 3.25
CA PHE A 69 12.88 -6.97 3.44
C PHE A 69 13.60 -6.64 4.76
N ALA A 70 13.45 -7.47 5.81
CA ALA A 70 14.21 -7.34 7.05
C ALA A 70 15.69 -7.69 6.85
N VAL A 71 16.01 -8.70 6.01
CA VAL A 71 17.38 -9.03 5.61
C VAL A 71 18.05 -7.84 4.89
N VAL A 72 17.34 -7.17 3.99
CA VAL A 72 17.81 -5.95 3.31
C VAL A 72 18.07 -4.82 4.30
N ASP A 73 17.21 -4.64 5.31
CA ASP A 73 17.39 -3.63 6.36
C ASP A 73 18.66 -3.90 7.21
N VAL A 74 18.91 -5.18 7.55
CA VAL A 74 20.13 -5.59 8.25
C VAL A 74 21.38 -5.32 7.43
N LEU A 75 21.34 -5.62 6.12
CA LEU A 75 22.45 -5.32 5.20
C LEU A 75 22.69 -3.81 5.01
N LYS A 76 21.67 -2.97 5.22
CA LYS A 76 21.78 -1.50 5.26
C LYS A 76 22.24 -0.95 6.63
N GLY A 77 22.47 -1.82 7.61
CA GLY A 77 23.07 -1.48 8.91
C GLY A 77 22.10 -1.48 10.10
N THR A 78 20.83 -1.86 9.92
CA THR A 78 19.89 -2.01 11.03
C THR A 78 20.24 -3.23 11.88
N ALA A 79 20.23 -3.10 13.21
CA ALA A 79 20.49 -4.23 14.11
C ALA A 79 19.43 -5.35 13.93
N PRO A 80 19.81 -6.65 13.88
CA PRO A 80 18.88 -7.75 13.62
C PRO A 80 17.66 -7.80 14.55
N ALA A 81 17.82 -7.46 15.83
CA ALA A 81 16.71 -7.38 16.78
C ALA A 81 15.69 -6.26 16.44
N LEU A 82 16.16 -5.13 15.91
CA LEU A 82 15.28 -4.03 15.47
C LEU A 82 14.59 -4.38 14.15
N ALA A 83 15.29 -5.05 13.23
CA ALA A 83 14.68 -5.58 12.01
C ALA A 83 13.59 -6.64 12.33
N ALA A 84 13.83 -7.53 13.28
CA ALA A 84 12.82 -8.49 13.73
C ALA A 84 11.61 -7.82 14.41
N ALA A 85 11.82 -6.75 15.18
CA ALA A 85 10.73 -5.96 15.75
C ALA A 85 9.89 -5.26 14.65
N ARG A 86 10.56 -4.70 13.62
CA ARG A 86 9.90 -4.12 12.43
C ARG A 86 9.09 -5.16 11.66
N GLN A 87 9.63 -6.36 11.47
CA GLN A 87 8.91 -7.48 10.85
C GLN A 87 7.67 -7.87 11.67
N GLY A 88 7.81 -7.98 12.99
CA GLY A 88 6.70 -8.33 13.89
C GLY A 88 5.61 -7.26 14.03
N CYS A 89 5.83 -6.03 13.56
CA CYS A 89 4.84 -4.95 13.56
C CYS A 89 4.33 -4.58 12.16
N GLY A 90 4.55 -5.42 11.14
CA GLY A 90 4.07 -5.17 9.77
C GLY A 90 4.78 -4.04 9.02
N PHE A 91 5.89 -3.49 9.54
CA PHE A 91 6.56 -2.33 8.92
C PHE A 91 6.98 -2.61 7.48
N TYR A 92 7.46 -3.82 7.18
CA TYR A 92 7.93 -4.16 5.84
C TYR A 92 6.82 -4.39 4.82
N GLU A 93 5.59 -4.68 5.25
CA GLU A 93 4.42 -4.75 4.36
C GLU A 93 4.10 -3.35 3.81
N VAL A 94 4.13 -2.34 4.68
CA VAL A 94 4.01 -0.92 4.29
C VAL A 94 5.17 -0.49 3.38
N VAL A 95 6.39 -0.94 3.65
CA VAL A 95 7.56 -0.67 2.79
C VAL A 95 7.43 -1.32 1.42
N GLN A 96 6.90 -2.55 1.32
CA GLN A 96 6.68 -3.24 0.04
C GLN A 96 5.67 -2.47 -0.83
N GLU A 97 4.56 -2.03 -0.24
CA GLU A 97 3.57 -1.20 -0.94
C GLU A 97 4.12 0.19 -1.34
N LEU A 98 4.91 0.83 -0.48
CA LEU A 98 5.61 2.06 -0.85
C LEU A 98 6.60 1.86 -2.00
N ALA A 99 7.35 0.75 -2.01
CA ALA A 99 8.26 0.43 -3.11
C ALA A 99 7.50 0.25 -4.44
N ARG A 100 6.35 -0.44 -4.43
CA ARG A 100 5.46 -0.59 -5.59
C ARG A 100 4.91 0.75 -6.09
N VAL A 101 4.37 1.59 -5.20
CA VAL A 101 3.85 2.92 -5.54
C VAL A 101 4.95 3.86 -6.10
N HIS A 102 6.20 3.70 -5.65
CA HIS A 102 7.32 4.44 -6.21
C HIS A 102 7.72 3.97 -7.62
N GLU A 103 7.48 2.71 -7.99
CA GLU A 103 7.68 2.23 -9.36
C GLU A 103 6.57 2.68 -10.31
N GLU A 104 5.30 2.61 -9.89
CA GLU A 104 4.17 3.13 -10.70
C GLU A 104 4.32 4.63 -11.03
N LYS A 105 5.00 5.38 -10.17
CA LYS A 105 5.30 6.81 -10.34
C LYS A 105 6.67 7.09 -10.96
N ARG A 106 7.47 6.06 -11.29
CA ARG A 106 8.77 6.23 -11.94
C ARG A 106 8.53 6.61 -13.42
N PRO A 107 8.95 7.79 -13.89
CA PRO A 107 8.93 8.08 -15.32
C PRO A 107 9.82 7.06 -16.04
N PRO A 108 9.47 6.66 -17.29
CA PRO A 108 10.29 5.70 -18.04
C PRO A 108 11.73 6.21 -18.12
N ALA A 109 12.69 5.30 -17.95
CA ALA A 109 14.10 5.67 -18.05
C ALA A 109 14.36 6.27 -19.44
N PRO A 110 15.09 7.39 -19.54
CA PRO A 110 15.52 7.88 -20.85
C PRO A 110 16.34 6.78 -21.55
N PRO A 111 16.26 6.66 -22.88
CA PRO A 111 17.06 5.70 -23.61
C PRO A 111 18.55 5.92 -23.30
N PRO A 112 19.38 4.86 -23.31
CA PRO A 112 20.80 4.99 -23.07
C PRO A 112 21.37 6.02 -24.06
N ALA A 113 22.04 7.04 -23.52
CA ALA A 113 22.66 8.06 -24.36
C ALA A 113 23.71 7.39 -25.27
N PRO A 114 23.79 7.76 -26.56
CA PRO A 114 24.82 7.23 -27.44
C PRO A 114 26.21 7.53 -26.85
N GLU A 115 27.12 6.56 -26.93
CA GLU A 115 28.49 6.70 -26.45
C GLU A 115 29.21 7.80 -27.23
N VAL A 116 29.20 9.02 -26.68
CA VAL A 116 30.05 10.10 -27.16
C VAL A 116 31.50 9.77 -26.79
N PRO A 117 32.43 9.70 -27.75
CA PRO A 117 33.81 9.36 -27.46
C PRO A 117 34.44 10.43 -26.56
N THR A 118 34.79 10.03 -25.34
CA THR A 118 35.41 10.89 -24.33
C THR A 118 36.75 11.42 -24.83
N PHE A 119 36.80 12.69 -25.23
CA PHE A 119 38.05 13.41 -25.40
C PHE A 119 38.71 13.61 -24.04
N ALA A 120 39.97 13.18 -23.92
CA ALA A 120 40.70 13.16 -22.66
C ALA A 120 40.91 14.57 -22.07
N THR A 121 40.45 14.78 -20.84
CA THR A 121 40.89 15.91 -20.02
C THR A 121 42.29 15.65 -19.45
N PRO A 122 43.21 16.63 -19.46
CA PRO A 122 44.59 16.42 -19.01
C PRO A 122 44.68 16.29 -17.49
N ALA A 123 45.65 15.49 -17.03
CA ALA A 123 45.82 15.13 -15.63
C ALA A 123 46.16 16.32 -14.70
N PRO A 124 45.70 16.31 -13.43
CA PRO A 124 46.07 17.32 -12.44
C PRO A 124 47.56 17.21 -12.09
N ARG A 125 48.27 18.35 -12.11
CA ARG A 125 49.70 18.42 -11.75
C ARG A 125 49.92 18.22 -10.24
N ALA A 126 51.08 17.64 -9.92
CA ALA A 126 51.52 17.34 -8.57
C ALA A 126 51.61 18.59 -7.67
N GLY A 127 51.36 18.38 -6.37
CA GLY A 127 51.40 19.44 -5.36
C GLY A 127 52.82 19.86 -4.95
N VAL A 128 52.92 21.06 -4.38
CA VAL A 128 54.09 21.64 -3.73
C VAL A 128 53.61 22.18 -2.36
N PRO A 129 54.35 22.01 -1.25
CA PRO A 129 53.76 21.97 0.08
C PRO A 129 53.61 23.34 0.75
N ALA A 130 52.63 23.44 1.67
CA ALA A 130 52.50 24.55 2.61
C ALA A 130 53.35 24.29 3.89
N PRO A 131 53.95 25.33 4.50
CA PRO A 131 54.86 25.18 5.65
C PRO A 131 54.14 25.09 7.01
N VAL A 132 54.79 24.44 7.97
CA VAL A 132 54.43 24.44 9.41
C VAL A 132 55.50 25.24 10.17
N PRO A 133 55.12 26.26 10.96
CA PRO A 133 55.21 26.23 12.44
C PRO A 133 53.92 26.79 13.12
N ALA A 134 53.63 26.62 14.42
CA ALA A 134 54.17 25.78 15.51
C ALA A 134 53.12 25.67 16.67
N LYS A 135 53.57 25.20 17.84
CA LYS A 135 52.92 25.21 19.18
C LYS A 135 53.98 25.72 20.20
N PRO A 136 53.71 26.03 21.51
CA PRO A 136 52.71 25.44 22.40
C PRO A 136 52.03 26.43 23.41
N GLU A 137 51.55 25.88 24.54
CA GLU A 137 50.93 26.50 25.74
C GLU A 137 49.42 26.79 25.68
N GLN A 138 48.60 26.56 26.71
CA GLN A 138 48.70 25.74 27.95
C GLN A 138 47.27 25.20 28.28
N ALA A 139 47.13 24.16 29.11
CA ALA A 139 45.83 23.62 29.54
C ALA A 139 45.45 24.11 30.96
N PRO A 140 44.17 24.07 31.38
CA PRO A 140 43.75 22.85 32.08
C PRO A 140 42.28 22.37 31.90
N LYS A 141 42.17 21.04 31.87
CA LYS A 141 41.06 20.12 32.24
C LYS A 141 39.73 20.70 32.77
N SER A 142 38.63 20.22 32.17
CA SER A 142 37.45 19.76 32.93
C SER A 142 36.94 18.42 32.39
N ARG A 143 36.62 17.49 33.30
CA ARG A 143 35.81 16.29 33.02
C ARG A 143 34.37 16.76 32.72
N GLY A 144 33.56 16.14 31.87
CA GLY A 144 33.61 14.77 31.36
C GLY A 144 32.39 13.99 31.88
N GLU A 145 31.25 14.12 31.20
CA GLU A 145 30.02 13.36 31.50
C GLU A 145 29.23 13.11 30.20
N THR A 146 29.16 11.85 29.76
CA THR A 146 28.38 11.43 28.59
C THR A 146 27.04 10.84 29.01
N VAL A 147 26.01 11.05 28.18
CA VAL A 147 24.59 10.77 28.47
C VAL A 147 24.30 9.29 28.81
N GLN A 148 25.22 8.36 28.49
CA GLN A 148 25.10 6.94 28.79
C GLN A 148 25.08 6.60 30.29
N ALA A 149 25.52 7.50 31.18
CA ALA A 149 25.50 7.26 32.64
C ALA A 149 24.11 7.42 33.30
N ARG A 150 23.09 7.93 32.59
CA ARG A 150 21.77 8.25 33.19
C ARG A 150 20.71 7.13 33.08
N ILE A 151 20.96 6.05 32.32
CA ILE A 151 19.95 5.02 32.03
C ILE A 151 20.48 3.62 32.36
N ALA A 152 20.89 3.40 33.60
CA ALA A 152 21.25 2.09 34.13
C ALA A 152 20.51 1.84 35.47
N PRO A 153 19.59 0.87 35.55
CA PRO A 153 18.91 0.56 36.81
C PRO A 153 19.89 -0.08 37.80
N ARG A 154 20.04 0.54 38.98
CA ARG A 154 20.95 0.07 40.03
C ARG A 154 20.50 -1.30 40.56
N LYS A 155 21.32 -2.34 40.33
CA LYS A 155 21.25 -3.60 41.10
C LYS A 155 21.38 -3.28 42.59
N ARG A 156 20.40 -3.70 43.40
CA ARG A 156 20.60 -3.87 44.85
C ARG A 156 21.40 -5.16 45.06
N THR A 157 22.49 -5.07 45.80
CA THR A 157 23.17 -6.22 46.40
C THR A 157 22.37 -6.72 47.60
N ALA A 158 22.26 -8.04 47.73
CA ALA A 158 21.73 -8.68 48.94
C ALA A 158 22.85 -8.90 49.97
N PRO A 159 22.58 -8.82 51.28
CA PRO A 159 23.38 -9.45 52.31
C PRO A 159 22.89 -10.87 52.63
N GLU A 160 23.76 -11.70 53.20
CA GLU A 160 23.54 -13.13 53.48
C GLU A 160 23.65 -13.43 55.00
N ALA A 161 23.01 -14.53 55.43
CA ALA A 161 23.00 -15.15 56.78
C ALA A 161 22.19 -14.41 57.88
N ALA A 162 21.49 -15.06 58.82
CA ALA A 162 21.38 -16.49 59.19
C ALA A 162 19.95 -16.84 59.74
N PRO A 163 19.58 -18.13 59.97
CA PRO A 163 18.24 -18.57 60.43
C PRO A 163 18.14 -18.64 61.99
N PRO A 164 16.94 -18.75 62.64
CA PRO A 164 16.17 -20.02 62.71
C PRO A 164 14.62 -19.93 62.83
N GLU A 165 13.99 -21.13 62.85
CA GLU A 165 12.76 -21.56 63.55
C GLU A 165 11.32 -21.11 63.16
N SER A 166 10.55 -22.13 62.73
CA SER A 166 9.13 -22.48 62.95
C SER A 166 8.07 -21.44 63.35
N GLU A 167 6.93 -21.42 62.64
CA GLU A 167 5.69 -22.10 63.11
C GLU A 167 4.63 -22.22 62.00
N GLU A 168 3.56 -22.98 62.28
CA GLU A 168 2.53 -23.43 61.35
C GLU A 168 1.53 -22.33 60.93
N PHE A 169 0.96 -22.43 59.72
CA PHE A 169 -0.46 -22.18 59.46
C PHE A 169 -0.84 -22.72 58.07
N GLU A 170 -1.53 -23.86 58.04
CA GLU A 170 -2.52 -24.15 56.99
C GLU A 170 -3.67 -23.11 57.13
N GLU A 171 -4.51 -22.76 56.16
CA GLU A 171 -5.31 -23.64 55.34
C GLU A 171 -6.06 -22.83 54.26
N THR A 172 -6.50 -23.49 53.18
CA THR A 172 -7.56 -23.04 52.25
C THR A 172 -7.42 -21.71 51.47
N SER A 173 -7.18 -21.85 50.16
CA SER A 173 -8.04 -21.21 49.15
C SER A 173 -7.92 -21.96 47.82
N ALA A 174 -8.79 -22.96 47.65
CA ALA A 174 -8.85 -23.82 46.47
C ALA A 174 -9.49 -23.12 45.26
N PHE A 175 -8.98 -21.95 44.87
CA PHE A 175 -9.37 -21.28 43.64
C PHE A 175 -8.79 -22.01 42.42
N LEU A 176 -9.57 -22.98 41.93
CA LEU A 176 -9.66 -23.45 40.54
C LEU A 176 -8.42 -23.15 39.68
N LYS A 177 -7.43 -24.05 39.75
CA LYS A 177 -6.32 -24.14 38.79
C LYS A 177 -6.87 -24.54 37.42
N ARG A 178 -7.48 -23.58 36.72
CA ARG A 178 -7.79 -23.65 35.29
C ARG A 178 -6.46 -23.58 34.56
N ASP A 179 -6.10 -24.61 33.80
CA ASP A 179 -4.81 -24.68 33.10
C ASP A 179 -4.70 -23.57 32.04
N LEU A 180 -4.16 -22.43 32.45
CA LEU A 180 -3.72 -21.40 31.53
C LEU A 180 -2.47 -21.91 30.79
N PRO A 181 -2.41 -21.80 29.45
CA PRO A 181 -1.26 -22.24 28.69
C PRO A 181 0.00 -21.48 29.15
N LYS A 182 1.10 -22.22 29.34
CA LYS A 182 2.36 -21.68 29.88
C LYS A 182 2.79 -20.41 29.13
N PRO A 183 3.11 -19.29 29.82
CA PRO A 183 3.33 -18.00 29.18
C PRO A 183 4.56 -18.04 28.25
N ARG A 184 4.31 -17.87 26.94
CA ARG A 184 5.35 -17.91 25.90
C ARG A 184 5.92 -16.53 25.60
N GLY A 185 6.89 -16.11 26.40
CA GLY A 185 7.77 -14.97 26.10
C GLY A 185 7.15 -13.60 26.36
N ARG A 186 8.00 -12.56 26.44
CA ARG A 186 7.64 -11.23 26.96
C ARG A 186 6.75 -10.37 26.05
N PHE A 187 6.38 -10.81 24.85
CA PHE A 187 5.66 -9.99 23.87
C PHE A 187 4.61 -10.73 23.02
N THR A 188 4.07 -11.88 23.46
CA THR A 188 2.77 -12.30 22.92
C THR A 188 1.71 -11.31 23.39
N ARG A 189 1.28 -10.42 22.48
CA ARG A 189 -0.01 -9.73 22.61
C ARG A 189 -1.07 -10.82 22.54
N LEU A 190 -1.50 -11.30 23.70
CA LEU A 190 -2.75 -12.03 23.80
C LEU A 190 -3.83 -10.98 23.51
N ASP A 191 -4.59 -11.18 22.44
CA ASP A 191 -5.77 -10.37 22.19
C ASP A 191 -6.67 -10.43 23.43
N ALA A 192 -7.27 -9.29 23.78
CA ALA A 192 -8.15 -9.22 24.94
C ALA A 192 -9.25 -10.29 24.80
N PRO A 193 -9.56 -11.04 25.86
CA PRO A 193 -10.53 -12.13 25.77
C PRO A 193 -11.88 -11.58 25.33
N LYS A 194 -12.27 -11.87 24.07
CA LYS A 194 -13.53 -11.43 23.49
C LYS A 194 -14.70 -11.88 24.36
N THR A 195 -15.57 -10.93 24.68
CA THR A 195 -16.81 -11.19 25.45
C THR A 195 -17.83 -11.95 24.60
N SER A 196 -18.79 -12.63 25.21
CA SER A 196 -19.86 -13.28 24.44
C SER A 196 -20.83 -12.25 23.88
N TYR A 197 -21.32 -12.44 22.65
CA TYR A 197 -22.41 -11.61 22.09
C TYR A 197 -23.70 -11.64 22.94
N GLN A 198 -23.84 -12.59 23.87
CA GLN A 198 -24.90 -12.62 24.88
C GLN A 198 -24.82 -11.47 25.90
N GLU A 199 -23.75 -10.68 25.91
CA GLU A 199 -23.72 -9.37 26.59
C GLU A 199 -24.43 -8.29 25.77
N LEU A 200 -24.34 -8.36 24.43
CA LEU A 200 -25.02 -7.41 23.52
C LEU A 200 -26.54 -7.59 23.53
N THR A 201 -27.06 -8.78 23.84
CA THR A 201 -28.52 -9.03 23.96
C THR A 201 -29.15 -8.42 25.22
N ARG A 202 -28.34 -8.03 26.21
CA ARG A 202 -28.81 -7.41 27.46
C ARG A 202 -29.12 -5.92 27.26
N SER A 203 -29.86 -5.33 28.21
CA SER A 203 -30.14 -3.88 28.22
C SER A 203 -28.88 -3.02 28.21
N SER A 204 -27.83 -3.41 28.95
CA SER A 204 -26.52 -2.75 28.92
C SER A 204 -25.81 -2.83 27.56
N GLY A 205 -26.12 -3.84 26.75
CA GLY A 205 -25.64 -3.97 25.38
C GLY A 205 -26.31 -2.98 24.42
N LYS A 206 -27.51 -2.47 24.76
CA LYS A 206 -28.24 -1.51 23.94
C LYS A 206 -27.47 -0.19 23.79
N ASP A 207 -27.01 0.40 24.89
CA ASP A 207 -26.30 1.68 24.88
C ASP A 207 -24.99 1.61 24.06
N VAL A 208 -24.28 0.47 24.18
CA VAL A 208 -23.08 0.17 23.39
C VAL A 208 -23.43 0.09 21.89
N LEU A 209 -24.52 -0.59 21.53
CA LEU A 209 -24.97 -0.69 20.15
C LEU A 209 -25.51 0.64 19.61
N GLU A 210 -26.19 1.47 20.39
CA GLU A 210 -26.62 2.80 19.97
C GLU A 210 -25.42 3.70 19.65
N ALA A 211 -24.40 3.72 20.50
CA ALA A 211 -23.16 4.44 20.24
C ALA A 211 -22.39 3.89 19.01
N ALA A 212 -22.40 2.57 18.81
CA ALA A 212 -21.74 1.91 17.69
C ALA A 212 -22.47 2.15 16.35
N VAL A 213 -23.81 2.01 16.31
CA VAL A 213 -24.66 2.45 15.18
C VAL A 213 -24.47 3.94 14.92
N GLY A 214 -24.27 4.74 15.98
CA GLY A 214 -23.97 6.16 15.93
C GLY A 214 -22.68 6.52 15.18
N SER A 215 -21.68 5.64 15.19
CA SER A 215 -20.31 5.88 14.71
C SER A 215 -19.92 5.14 13.42
N HIS A 216 -20.75 4.20 12.94
CA HIS A 216 -20.47 3.42 11.72
C HIS A 216 -21.54 3.66 10.66
N GLU A 217 -21.12 3.68 9.38
CA GLU A 217 -21.99 4.01 8.24
C GLU A 217 -22.89 2.85 7.80
N HIS A 218 -22.45 1.61 8.04
CA HIS A 218 -23.13 0.39 7.61
C HIS A 218 -22.84 -0.82 8.49
N ARG A 219 -23.71 -1.84 8.41
CA ARG A 219 -23.68 -3.04 9.25
C ARG A 219 -22.42 -3.89 9.11
N PHE A 220 -21.69 -3.82 7.98
CA PHE A 220 -20.42 -4.55 7.82
C PHE A 220 -19.28 -3.88 8.59
N ALA A 221 -19.17 -2.55 8.56
CA ALA A 221 -18.21 -1.82 9.39
C ALA A 221 -18.51 -2.00 10.89
N LEU A 222 -19.79 -1.94 11.27
CA LEU A 222 -20.23 -2.24 12.63
C LEU A 222 -19.85 -3.68 13.06
N LEU A 223 -20.06 -4.67 12.17
CA LEU A 223 -19.69 -6.07 12.43
C LEU A 223 -18.19 -6.24 12.63
N GLN A 224 -17.36 -5.67 11.75
CA GLN A 224 -15.89 -5.74 11.87
C GLN A 224 -15.38 -5.09 13.17
N SER A 225 -16.00 -3.98 13.58
CA SER A 225 -15.71 -3.28 14.83
C SER A 225 -16.08 -4.12 16.06
N LEU A 226 -17.31 -4.65 16.11
CA LEU A 226 -17.78 -5.48 17.23
C LEU A 226 -17.08 -6.85 17.29
N ALA A 227 -16.72 -7.45 16.16
CA ALA A 227 -16.02 -8.74 16.12
C ALA A 227 -14.61 -8.70 16.74
N GLN A 228 -14.03 -7.51 16.98
CA GLN A 228 -12.80 -7.35 17.76
C GLN A 228 -13.02 -7.58 19.26
N GLN A 229 -14.23 -7.29 19.77
CA GLN A 229 -14.55 -7.30 21.20
C GLN A 229 -15.50 -8.45 21.59
N TYR A 230 -16.27 -8.97 20.64
CA TYR A 230 -17.33 -9.95 20.85
C TYR A 230 -17.15 -11.21 19.99
N ASN A 231 -17.43 -12.37 20.59
CA ASN A 231 -17.58 -13.67 19.94
C ASN A 231 -19.07 -14.02 19.77
N GLY A 232 -19.43 -14.54 18.60
CA GLY A 232 -20.73 -15.12 18.31
C GLY A 232 -20.96 -16.46 19.03
N SER A 233 -22.11 -17.09 18.76
CA SER A 233 -22.52 -18.36 19.37
C SER A 233 -21.64 -19.55 19.02
N ARG A 234 -20.93 -19.48 17.88
CA ARG A 234 -20.12 -20.58 17.31
C ARG A 234 -18.66 -20.20 17.02
N GLY A 235 -18.18 -19.10 17.60
CA GLY A 235 -16.85 -18.56 17.31
C GLY A 235 -16.93 -17.06 17.05
N ASP A 236 -16.56 -16.62 15.84
CA ASP A 236 -16.66 -15.21 15.47
C ASP A 236 -18.11 -14.73 15.37
N LEU A 237 -18.32 -13.43 15.64
CA LEU A 237 -19.62 -12.78 15.52
C LEU A 237 -20.07 -12.75 14.05
N THR A 238 -21.27 -13.25 13.77
CA THR A 238 -21.83 -13.28 12.42
C THR A 238 -22.79 -12.11 12.16
N LEU A 239 -22.96 -11.75 10.88
CA LEU A 239 -23.91 -10.70 10.49
C LEU A 239 -25.36 -11.02 10.93
N GLY A 240 -25.77 -12.30 10.87
CA GLY A 240 -27.10 -12.72 11.27
C GLY A 240 -27.35 -12.59 12.77
N GLU A 241 -26.33 -12.82 13.60
CA GLU A 241 -26.39 -12.57 15.04
C GLU A 241 -26.49 -11.08 15.33
N LEU A 242 -25.63 -10.25 14.70
CA LEU A 242 -25.68 -8.79 14.84
C LEU A 242 -27.05 -8.22 14.44
N GLU A 243 -27.58 -8.60 13.27
CA GLU A 243 -28.92 -8.20 12.82
C GLU A 243 -30.03 -8.70 13.75
N GLY A 244 -29.84 -9.87 14.38
CA GLY A 244 -30.73 -10.39 15.41
C GLY A 244 -30.77 -9.50 16.65
N VAL A 245 -29.61 -9.14 17.20
CA VAL A 245 -29.49 -8.28 18.39
C VAL A 245 -29.97 -6.85 18.11
N MET A 246 -29.58 -6.27 16.96
CA MET A 246 -30.05 -4.94 16.56
C MET A 246 -31.57 -4.89 16.40
N ARG A 247 -32.19 -5.95 15.90
CA ARG A 247 -33.65 -6.04 15.80
C ARG A 247 -34.32 -6.15 17.17
N ALA A 248 -33.74 -6.91 18.09
CA ALA A 248 -34.24 -7.03 19.47
C ALA A 248 -34.24 -5.68 20.22
N HIS A 249 -33.25 -4.81 19.95
CA HIS A 249 -33.16 -3.46 20.54
C HIS A 249 -33.85 -2.35 19.73
N GLY A 250 -34.43 -2.65 18.57
CA GLY A 250 -35.11 -1.68 17.70
C GLY A 250 -34.18 -0.77 16.88
N LEU A 251 -32.90 -1.13 16.71
CA LEU A 251 -31.87 -0.29 16.07
C LEU A 251 -31.73 -0.48 14.56
N MET A 252 -32.41 -1.47 13.97
CA MET A 252 -32.31 -1.80 12.55
C MET A 252 -32.71 -0.63 11.63
N GLU A 253 -33.84 0.03 11.91
CA GLU A 253 -34.37 1.12 11.05
C GLU A 253 -33.41 2.33 11.01
N ALA A 254 -32.76 2.63 12.13
CA ALA A 254 -31.76 3.69 12.21
C ALA A 254 -30.49 3.37 11.41
N MET A 255 -30.06 2.10 11.42
CA MET A 255 -28.94 1.64 10.58
C MET A 255 -29.32 1.64 9.09
N GLU A 256 -30.50 1.16 8.71
CA GLU A 256 -30.95 1.10 7.31
C GLU A 256 -31.06 2.49 6.68
N LYS A 257 -31.54 3.50 7.43
CA LYS A 257 -31.55 4.91 6.99
C LYS A 257 -30.14 5.49 6.82
N ARG A 258 -29.18 5.10 7.67
CA ARG A 258 -27.77 5.49 7.55
C ARG A 258 -27.12 4.85 6.33
N GLU A 259 -27.29 3.54 6.15
CA GLU A 259 -26.80 2.79 4.98
C GLU A 259 -27.32 3.36 3.67
N HIS A 260 -28.63 3.62 3.58
CA HIS A 260 -29.27 4.25 2.44
C HIS A 260 -28.64 5.61 2.10
N THR A 261 -28.38 6.43 3.12
CA THR A 261 -27.78 7.76 2.93
C THR A 261 -26.31 7.65 2.50
N ALA A 262 -25.53 6.81 3.18
CA ALA A 262 -24.10 6.61 2.94
C ALA A 262 -23.82 6.03 1.55
N ILE A 263 -24.60 5.03 1.12
CA ILE A 263 -24.43 4.39 -0.20
C ILE A 263 -24.76 5.40 -1.31
N LEU A 264 -25.87 6.13 -1.21
CA LEU A 264 -26.20 7.15 -2.20
C LEU A 264 -25.19 8.30 -2.21
N SER A 265 -24.70 8.77 -1.05
CA SER A 265 -23.67 9.80 -1.00
C SER A 265 -22.38 9.32 -1.68
N ALA A 266 -21.90 8.12 -1.37
CA ALA A 266 -20.71 7.55 -1.99
C ALA A 266 -20.89 7.37 -3.52
N PHE A 267 -22.06 6.92 -4.00
CA PHE A 267 -22.34 6.85 -5.43
C PHE A 267 -22.39 8.22 -6.11
N THR A 268 -22.87 9.27 -5.44
CA THR A 268 -22.81 10.64 -5.99
C THR A 268 -21.38 11.18 -6.05
N GLU A 269 -20.59 11.01 -4.99
CA GLU A 269 -19.19 11.45 -4.91
C GLU A 269 -18.32 10.76 -5.97
N HIS A 270 -18.44 9.44 -6.09
CA HIS A 270 -17.64 8.64 -7.03
C HIS A 270 -18.27 8.50 -8.42
N ARG A 271 -19.32 9.27 -8.72
CA ARG A 271 -19.98 9.39 -10.02
C ARG A 271 -20.45 8.05 -10.61
N GLY A 272 -21.14 7.25 -9.81
CA GLY A 272 -21.72 5.97 -10.25
C GLY A 272 -20.75 4.78 -10.29
N ALA A 273 -19.49 4.97 -9.85
CA ALA A 273 -18.46 3.94 -9.90
C ALA A 273 -18.55 2.94 -8.73
N SER A 274 -19.34 1.88 -8.89
CA SER A 274 -19.51 0.80 -7.91
C SER A 274 -18.18 0.28 -7.34
N GLY A 275 -17.15 0.13 -8.17
CA GLY A 275 -15.83 -0.32 -7.71
C GLY A 275 -15.12 0.67 -6.77
N ARG A 276 -15.33 1.98 -6.95
CA ARG A 276 -14.79 3.00 -6.05
C ARG A 276 -15.65 3.21 -4.81
N VAL A 277 -16.97 3.07 -4.93
CA VAL A 277 -17.91 3.06 -3.79
C VAL A 277 -17.60 1.92 -2.84
N GLY A 278 -17.41 0.70 -3.35
CA GLY A 278 -17.00 -0.43 -2.52
C GLY A 278 -15.69 -0.16 -1.78
N TRP A 279 -14.66 0.32 -2.49
CA TRP A 279 -13.38 0.65 -1.87
C TRP A 279 -13.48 1.74 -0.79
N ALA A 280 -14.21 2.83 -1.05
CA ALA A 280 -14.36 3.94 -0.10
C ALA A 280 -15.12 3.54 1.18
N LEU A 281 -16.13 2.66 1.04
CA LEU A 281 -16.90 2.13 2.17
C LEU A 281 -16.23 0.91 2.85
N GLY A 282 -15.07 0.45 2.36
CA GLY A 282 -14.40 -0.75 2.88
C GLY A 282 -15.13 -2.07 2.60
N LEU A 283 -15.96 -2.11 1.55
CA LEU A 283 -16.82 -3.23 1.16
C LEU A 283 -16.27 -4.00 -0.05
N SER A 284 -16.38 -5.33 -0.02
CA SER A 284 -16.22 -6.14 -1.23
C SER A 284 -17.36 -5.92 -2.23
N PRO A 285 -17.18 -6.22 -3.54
CA PRO A 285 -18.24 -6.10 -4.54
C PRO A 285 -19.49 -6.94 -4.23
N SER A 286 -19.33 -8.04 -3.49
CA SER A 286 -20.43 -8.88 -3.00
C SER A 286 -21.20 -8.21 -1.86
N GLU A 287 -20.51 -7.61 -0.88
CA GLU A 287 -21.13 -6.97 0.28
C GLU A 287 -21.85 -5.68 -0.13
N LEU A 288 -21.29 -4.89 -1.06
CA LEU A 288 -21.96 -3.72 -1.61
C LEU A 288 -23.31 -4.09 -2.26
N ARG A 289 -23.33 -5.12 -3.13
CA ARG A 289 -24.58 -5.64 -3.73
C ARG A 289 -25.55 -6.18 -2.67
N GLN A 290 -25.04 -6.79 -1.60
CA GLN A 290 -25.86 -7.28 -0.50
C GLN A 290 -26.49 -6.14 0.30
N LEU A 291 -25.77 -5.03 0.53
CA LEU A 291 -26.32 -3.82 1.13
C LEU A 291 -27.36 -3.16 0.23
N GLU A 292 -27.06 -2.96 -1.06
CA GLU A 292 -28.00 -2.39 -2.03
C GLU A 292 -29.33 -3.16 -2.05
N ALA A 293 -29.26 -4.50 -2.05
CA ALA A 293 -30.42 -5.37 -2.02
C ALA A 293 -31.16 -5.34 -0.67
N LYS A 294 -30.45 -5.31 0.47
CA LYS A 294 -31.04 -5.24 1.81
C LYS A 294 -31.70 -3.90 2.11
N ALA A 295 -31.12 -2.79 1.64
CA ALA A 295 -31.67 -1.45 1.78
C ALA A 295 -32.75 -1.11 0.74
N GLY A 296 -32.95 -1.97 -0.28
CA GLY A 296 -33.95 -1.77 -1.35
C GLY A 296 -33.59 -0.71 -2.41
N ILE A 297 -32.38 -0.14 -2.34
CA ILE A 297 -31.94 1.02 -3.12
C ILE A 297 -31.36 0.69 -4.50
N SER A 298 -31.30 -0.58 -4.91
CA SER A 298 -30.69 -0.99 -6.19
C SER A 298 -31.25 -0.22 -7.41
N ARG A 299 -32.53 0.17 -7.36
CA ARG A 299 -33.15 1.00 -8.41
C ARG A 299 -32.61 2.43 -8.41
N GLU A 300 -32.53 3.07 -7.25
CA GLU A 300 -32.04 4.45 -7.11
C GLU A 300 -30.56 4.56 -7.47
N VAL A 301 -29.76 3.58 -7.05
CA VAL A 301 -28.36 3.43 -7.46
C VAL A 301 -28.25 3.31 -8.97
N GLU A 302 -29.08 2.49 -9.63
CA GLU A 302 -29.03 2.32 -11.08
C GLU A 302 -29.52 3.56 -11.85
N GLU A 303 -30.54 4.27 -11.36
CA GLU A 303 -30.99 5.56 -11.89
C GLU A 303 -29.89 6.64 -11.78
N LEU A 304 -29.18 6.67 -10.66
CA LEU A 304 -28.03 7.56 -10.44
C LEU A 304 -26.84 7.19 -11.35
N ARG A 305 -26.54 5.90 -11.52
CA ARG A 305 -25.51 5.42 -12.47
C ARG A 305 -25.89 5.74 -13.91
N GLU A 306 -27.16 5.64 -14.28
CA GLU A 306 -27.66 6.02 -15.60
C GLU A 306 -27.57 7.54 -15.85
N ARG A 307 -27.79 8.38 -14.82
CA ARG A 307 -27.50 9.82 -14.91
C ARG A 307 -26.03 10.09 -15.24
N PHE A 308 -25.09 9.45 -14.54
CA PHE A 308 -23.66 9.63 -14.81
C PHE A 308 -23.21 9.02 -16.15
N ARG A 309 -23.85 7.93 -16.61
CA ARG A 309 -23.66 7.42 -17.98
C ARG A 309 -24.06 8.43 -19.04
N ARG A 310 -25.23 9.08 -18.88
CA ARG A 310 -25.70 10.14 -19.78
C ARG A 310 -24.80 11.37 -19.72
N GLU A 311 -24.34 11.78 -18.55
CA GLU A 311 -23.39 12.89 -18.39
C GLU A 311 -22.07 12.61 -19.13
N ALA A 312 -21.50 11.41 -18.96
CA ALA A 312 -20.27 11.01 -19.64
C ALA A 312 -20.41 10.99 -21.18
N LEU A 313 -21.58 10.58 -21.71
CA LEU A 313 -21.86 10.55 -23.15
C LEU A 313 -22.27 11.92 -23.73
N THR A 314 -22.84 12.82 -22.93
CA THR A 314 -23.31 14.15 -23.39
C THR A 314 -22.40 15.31 -22.99
N ALA A 315 -21.22 15.01 -22.41
CA ALA A 315 -20.19 15.99 -22.10
C ALA A 315 -19.90 16.90 -23.32
N ARG A 316 -19.82 18.22 -23.10
CA ARG A 316 -19.58 19.20 -24.18
C ARG A 316 -18.10 19.46 -24.44
N ASN A 317 -17.26 19.25 -23.44
CA ASN A 317 -15.85 19.63 -23.47
C ASN A 317 -14.99 18.45 -23.94
N LEU A 318 -14.25 18.63 -25.04
CA LEU A 318 -13.37 17.59 -25.60
C LEU A 318 -12.36 17.10 -24.56
N THR A 319 -11.70 18.01 -23.83
CA THR A 319 -10.74 17.68 -22.74
C THR A 319 -11.33 16.71 -21.72
N GLN A 320 -12.58 16.89 -21.29
CA GLN A 320 -13.23 16.00 -20.33
C GLN A 320 -13.48 14.61 -20.91
N LYS A 321 -13.77 14.50 -22.21
CA LYS A 321 -13.90 13.20 -22.90
C LYS A 321 -12.55 12.50 -23.02
N LEU A 322 -11.49 13.23 -23.34
CA LEU A 322 -10.13 12.68 -23.44
C LEU A 322 -9.62 12.21 -22.06
N ASP A 323 -9.87 12.97 -20.99
CA ASP A 323 -9.59 12.56 -19.60
C ASP A 323 -10.36 11.29 -19.21
N LEU A 324 -11.64 11.18 -19.62
CA LEU A 324 -12.46 9.99 -19.38
C LEU A 324 -11.95 8.77 -20.17
N LEU A 325 -11.44 8.95 -21.39
CA LEU A 325 -10.82 7.89 -22.19
C LEU A 325 -9.61 7.26 -21.46
N GLY A 326 -8.84 8.06 -20.73
CA GLY A 326 -7.76 7.57 -19.86
C GLY A 326 -8.24 6.75 -18.66
N ARG A 327 -9.49 6.95 -18.21
CA ARG A 327 -10.08 6.30 -17.03
C ARG A 327 -10.84 5.02 -17.41
N GLU A 328 -10.14 4.11 -18.09
CA GLU A 328 -10.74 2.88 -18.63
C GLU A 328 -11.48 2.03 -17.59
N LYS A 329 -10.90 1.81 -16.39
CA LYS A 329 -11.54 1.05 -15.30
C LYS A 329 -12.91 1.62 -14.92
N TYR A 330 -13.05 2.95 -14.91
CA TYR A 330 -14.31 3.66 -14.61
C TYR A 330 -15.34 3.49 -15.73
N LEU A 331 -14.92 3.55 -17.00
CA LEU A 331 -15.81 3.32 -18.14
C LEU A 331 -16.29 1.86 -18.25
N VAL A 332 -15.47 0.90 -17.80
CA VAL A 332 -15.87 -0.51 -17.66
C VAL A 332 -16.87 -0.68 -16.52
N ASP A 333 -16.61 -0.09 -15.35
CA ASP A 333 -17.47 -0.16 -14.16
C ASP A 333 -18.86 0.48 -14.39
N LEU A 334 -18.92 1.57 -15.18
CA LEU A 334 -20.18 2.15 -15.66
C LEU A 334 -20.83 1.38 -16.83
N GLY A 335 -20.20 0.35 -17.39
CA GLY A 335 -20.72 -0.44 -18.51
C GLY A 335 -20.80 0.32 -19.86
N ILE A 336 -20.21 1.51 -19.98
CA ILE A 336 -20.31 2.36 -21.18
C ILE A 336 -19.07 2.36 -22.07
N LYS A 337 -17.95 1.74 -21.67
CA LYS A 337 -16.66 1.73 -22.40
C LYS A 337 -16.82 1.72 -23.92
N LYS A 338 -17.50 0.69 -24.48
CA LYS A 338 -17.68 0.56 -25.94
C LYS A 338 -18.47 1.73 -26.55
N ARG A 339 -19.61 2.10 -25.95
CA ARG A 339 -20.45 3.22 -26.45
C ARG A 339 -19.68 4.54 -26.41
N PHE A 340 -18.90 4.76 -25.36
CA PHE A 340 -18.06 5.95 -25.18
C PHE A 340 -16.90 5.99 -26.18
N THR A 341 -16.19 4.88 -26.40
CA THR A 341 -15.11 4.83 -27.41
C THR A 341 -15.65 4.99 -28.83
N ASP A 342 -16.78 4.36 -29.16
CA ASP A 342 -17.39 4.45 -30.49
C ASP A 342 -17.89 5.88 -30.78
N MET A 343 -18.45 6.55 -29.77
CA MET A 343 -18.86 7.96 -29.83
C MET A 343 -17.65 8.89 -30.00
N LEU A 344 -16.66 8.79 -29.13
CA LEU A 344 -15.48 9.67 -29.15
C LEU A 344 -14.64 9.47 -30.43
N ARG A 345 -14.56 8.23 -30.95
CA ARG A 345 -13.94 7.95 -32.25
C ARG A 345 -14.63 8.72 -33.37
N ARG A 346 -15.97 8.62 -33.49
CA ARG A 346 -16.74 9.33 -34.54
C ARG A 346 -16.62 10.84 -34.41
N GLU A 347 -16.59 11.37 -33.19
CA GLU A 347 -16.40 12.79 -32.93
C GLU A 347 -15.01 13.25 -33.40
N LEU A 348 -13.95 12.53 -33.02
CA LEU A 348 -12.59 12.81 -33.48
C LEU A 348 -12.43 12.62 -34.99
N ASP A 349 -13.03 11.59 -35.61
CA ASP A 349 -13.02 11.39 -37.07
C ASP A 349 -13.61 12.61 -37.81
N VAL A 350 -14.65 13.25 -37.26
CA VAL A 350 -15.23 14.49 -37.81
C VAL A 350 -14.29 15.67 -37.62
N LEU A 351 -13.77 15.89 -36.40
CA LEU A 351 -12.86 17.01 -36.13
C LEU A 351 -11.54 16.94 -36.93
N VAL A 352 -11.08 15.72 -37.22
CA VAL A 352 -9.85 15.44 -37.95
C VAL A 352 -10.04 15.51 -39.47
N ARG A 353 -11.24 15.22 -40.00
CA ARG A 353 -11.52 15.21 -41.43
C ARG A 353 -11.21 16.55 -42.11
N ASP A 354 -11.50 17.66 -41.46
CA ASP A 354 -11.33 19.00 -42.03
C ASP A 354 -9.85 19.44 -42.07
N GLU A 355 -9.02 18.90 -41.16
CA GLU A 355 -7.59 19.25 -41.02
C GLU A 355 -6.66 18.26 -41.74
N LEU A 356 -7.12 17.03 -41.97
CA LEU A 356 -6.39 15.94 -42.63
C LEU A 356 -5.63 16.29 -43.92
N PRO A 357 -6.15 17.09 -44.87
CA PRO A 357 -5.44 17.37 -46.12
C PRO A 357 -4.27 18.36 -45.96
N GLY A 358 -4.21 19.12 -44.87
CA GLY A 358 -3.19 20.16 -44.65
C GLY A 358 -1.97 19.70 -43.84
N VAL A 359 -1.99 18.46 -43.33
CA VAL A 359 -1.09 18.00 -42.27
C VAL A 359 -0.28 16.77 -42.71
N LYS A 360 0.99 16.68 -42.28
CA LYS A 360 1.90 15.59 -42.66
C LYS A 360 2.05 14.54 -41.56
N THR A 361 2.12 14.97 -40.29
CA THR A 361 2.36 14.07 -39.15
C THR A 361 1.18 14.02 -38.18
N LEU A 362 1.06 12.93 -37.42
CA LEU A 362 -0.02 12.77 -36.45
C LEU A 362 0.10 13.76 -35.26
N SER A 363 1.31 14.23 -34.94
CA SER A 363 1.55 15.27 -33.91
C SER A 363 1.07 16.65 -34.37
N GLU A 364 1.39 17.07 -35.61
CA GLU A 364 0.88 18.31 -36.18
C GLU A 364 -0.67 18.34 -36.16
N LEU A 365 -1.30 17.21 -36.47
CA LEU A 365 -2.76 17.07 -36.46
C LEU A 365 -3.31 17.25 -35.04
N ALA A 366 -2.69 16.60 -34.05
CA ALA A 366 -3.04 16.75 -32.65
C ALA A 366 -2.91 18.21 -32.18
N ASP A 367 -1.85 18.92 -32.57
CA ASP A 367 -1.65 20.33 -32.23
C ASP A 367 -2.63 21.30 -32.92
N VAL A 368 -3.08 21.00 -34.14
CA VAL A 368 -4.12 21.80 -34.83
C VAL A 368 -5.48 21.60 -34.17
N VAL A 369 -5.88 20.35 -33.92
CA VAL A 369 -7.15 20.02 -33.23
C VAL A 369 -7.15 20.55 -31.78
N ALA A 370 -6.04 20.41 -31.06
CA ALA A 370 -5.84 20.98 -29.73
C ALA A 370 -6.10 22.48 -29.67
N ARG A 371 -5.47 23.24 -30.59
CA ARG A 371 -5.63 24.70 -30.69
C ARG A 371 -7.05 25.11 -31.07
N LYS A 372 -7.71 24.38 -31.97
CA LYS A 372 -9.09 24.69 -32.41
C LYS A 372 -10.15 24.37 -31.35
N HIS A 373 -9.96 23.32 -30.55
CA HIS A 373 -10.98 22.83 -29.61
C HIS A 373 -10.64 23.03 -28.13
N GLY A 374 -9.55 23.72 -27.80
CA GLY A 374 -9.17 24.05 -26.41
C GLY A 374 -8.79 22.82 -25.57
N ALA A 375 -8.17 21.83 -26.20
CA ALA A 375 -7.75 20.58 -25.55
C ALA A 375 -6.21 20.44 -25.52
N PRO A 376 -5.62 19.76 -24.52
CA PRO A 376 -4.18 19.48 -24.52
C PRO A 376 -3.78 18.56 -25.67
N SER A 377 -2.76 18.92 -26.46
CA SER A 377 -2.32 18.14 -27.62
C SER A 377 -1.87 16.72 -27.26
N GLU A 378 -1.18 16.55 -26.14
CA GLU A 378 -0.85 15.23 -25.56
C GLU A 378 -2.06 14.29 -25.40
N LEU A 379 -3.21 14.83 -24.98
CA LEU A 379 -4.43 14.04 -24.79
C LEU A 379 -5.11 13.73 -26.13
N VAL A 380 -5.05 14.66 -27.08
CA VAL A 380 -5.55 14.46 -28.45
C VAL A 380 -4.71 13.39 -29.14
N LEU A 381 -3.37 13.53 -29.14
CA LEU A 381 -2.40 12.59 -29.72
C LEU A 381 -2.67 11.16 -29.25
N ARG A 382 -2.66 10.94 -27.92
CA ARG A 382 -2.91 9.61 -27.32
C ARG A 382 -4.30 9.07 -27.67
N ALA A 383 -5.32 9.93 -27.82
CA ALA A 383 -6.64 9.48 -28.21
C ALA A 383 -6.71 9.07 -29.69
N LEU A 384 -6.06 9.80 -30.59
CA LEU A 384 -5.94 9.45 -32.01
C LEU A 384 -5.24 8.09 -32.17
N GLU A 385 -4.10 7.91 -31.50
CA GLU A 385 -3.34 6.65 -31.48
C GLU A 385 -4.14 5.47 -30.92
N ARG A 386 -4.85 5.69 -29.80
CA ARG A 386 -5.60 4.66 -29.06
C ARG A 386 -6.92 4.28 -29.75
N LEU A 387 -7.55 5.19 -30.47
CA LEU A 387 -8.83 4.96 -31.15
C LEU A 387 -8.67 4.57 -32.63
N GLY A 388 -7.45 4.62 -33.19
CA GLY A 388 -7.20 4.33 -34.60
C GLY A 388 -7.84 5.37 -35.52
N VAL A 389 -7.77 6.65 -35.13
CA VAL A 389 -8.19 7.79 -35.96
C VAL A 389 -6.98 8.22 -36.79
N ALA A 390 -7.20 8.56 -38.06
CA ALA A 390 -6.15 8.94 -39.02
C ALA A 390 -5.01 7.90 -39.20
N GLU A 391 -5.32 6.59 -39.22
CA GLU A 391 -4.34 5.51 -39.50
C GLU A 391 -3.51 5.74 -40.79
N GLY A 392 -4.06 6.45 -41.77
CA GLY A 392 -3.35 6.80 -43.01
C GLY A 392 -2.15 7.74 -42.81
N LEU A 393 -2.17 8.60 -41.78
CA LEU A 393 -1.00 9.40 -41.38
C LEU A 393 -0.02 8.55 -40.57
N ARG A 394 -0.53 7.74 -39.62
CA ARG A 394 0.30 6.83 -38.80
C ARG A 394 1.18 5.90 -39.65
N LYS A 395 0.66 5.39 -40.77
CA LYS A 395 1.43 4.56 -41.72
C LYS A 395 2.56 5.35 -42.39
N ARG A 396 2.29 6.59 -42.81
CA ARG A 396 3.30 7.48 -43.42
C ARG A 396 4.38 7.88 -42.40
N ASP A 397 4.00 8.19 -41.16
CA ASP A 397 4.93 8.47 -40.07
C ASP A 397 5.84 7.26 -39.79
N SER A 398 5.30 6.02 -39.82
CA SER A 398 6.13 4.81 -39.69
C SER A 398 7.03 4.52 -40.90
N GLU A 399 6.61 4.88 -42.12
CA GLU A 399 7.42 4.75 -43.35
C GLU A 399 8.53 5.81 -43.44
N HIS A 400 8.37 6.97 -42.79
CA HIS A 400 9.38 8.04 -42.74
C HIS A 400 10.33 7.94 -41.55
N SER A 401 10.11 7.00 -40.63
CA SER A 401 11.10 6.65 -39.61
C SER A 401 12.15 5.73 -40.23
N PRO A 402 13.40 6.17 -40.47
CA PRO A 402 14.39 5.33 -41.11
C PRO A 402 14.70 4.13 -40.20
N HIS A 403 14.66 2.93 -40.79
CA HIS A 403 15.18 1.74 -40.13
C HIS A 403 16.66 1.96 -39.77
N SER A 404 16.95 2.10 -38.47
CA SER A 404 18.30 1.86 -37.96
C SER A 404 18.57 0.36 -38.03
N THR A 405 19.04 -0.10 -39.19
CA THR A 405 19.59 -1.45 -39.37
C THR A 405 21.02 -1.51 -38.86
N SER A 406 21.23 -2.41 -37.88
CA SER A 406 22.49 -3.09 -37.55
C SER A 406 23.66 -2.24 -37.02
#